data_AF-A0A2E7J514-F1
#
_entry.id   AF-A0A2E7J514-F1
#
_cell.length_a   1.000
_cell.length_b   1.000
_cell.length_c   1.000
_cell.angle_alpha   90.00
_cell.angle_beta   90.00
_cell.angle_gamma   90.00
#
_symmetry.space_group_name_H-M   'P 1'
#
loop_
_entity.id
_entity.type
_entity.pdbx_description
1 polymer ?
#
loop_
_entity_poly.entity_id
_entity_poly.type
_entity_poly.pdbx_seq_one_letter_code
_entity_poly.pdbx_strand_id
1 'polypeptide(L)'
;MTSSFIPEMKALMYHDEWRLFFFTEVDPFDNGVPSLHVGIPIGLLIINRLHVRDLGISIGEWRHREFDLFVAANVPIYLFSIQYLGIHWISDVVPGVFLAIICALFSHRIQPILRSIPENGWKSALPQKEVANLSIAFAVIGTAILGLVVIDGPGTEEGNPTTRMGPGDVNLDVIEVHTFWDPARVSVVNVGEEPLEVLIIHRDEVEEHANGGVIEWGSLPLSGNAVTLGAGDSLEKEVMTPSIFDGHFVILSHQGEDGVGEARVTIEYVDDELIFSALAMSAVSFAIMGWVVGGSLRFIGSNSQRSHL
;
A
#
# COMPACT_ATOMS: atom_id res chain seq x y z
N MET A 1 -12.30 -3.45 0.82
CA MET A 1 -11.85 -2.13 0.24
C MET A 1 -10.85 -1.46 1.17
N THR A 2 -9.66 -1.12 0.67
CA THR A 2 -8.49 -0.73 1.48
C THR A 2 -8.45 0.71 1.95
N SER A 3 -9.52 1.48 1.79
CA SER A 3 -9.53 2.82 2.38
C SER A 3 -10.94 3.41 2.50
N SER A 4 -11.33 3.64 3.75
CA SER A 4 -12.41 4.53 4.21
C SER A 4 -13.67 4.54 3.35
N PHE A 5 -14.71 3.83 3.81
CA PHE A 5 -16.07 4.00 3.32
C PHE A 5 -16.44 5.49 3.28
N ILE A 6 -16.62 6.04 2.07
CA ILE A 6 -17.30 7.31 1.87
C ILE A 6 -18.71 6.98 1.39
N PRO A 7 -19.76 7.37 2.14
CA PRO A 7 -21.13 7.20 1.70
C PRO A 7 -21.30 7.73 0.27
N GLU A 8 -21.98 6.96 -0.58
CA GLU A 8 -22.29 7.29 -1.99
C GLU A 8 -21.11 7.17 -3.00
N MET A 9 -19.88 6.90 -2.57
CA MET A 9 -18.78 6.68 -3.50
C MET A 9 -18.83 5.26 -4.10
N LYS A 10 -19.01 5.16 -5.42
CA LYS A 10 -18.95 3.88 -6.16
C LYS A 10 -17.52 3.59 -6.60
N ALA A 11 -16.89 2.57 -6.02
CA ALA A 11 -15.58 2.11 -6.51
C ALA A 11 -15.78 1.24 -7.77
N LEU A 12 -15.76 1.89 -8.93
CA LEU A 12 -16.02 1.28 -10.24
C LEU A 12 -15.05 0.14 -10.60
N MET A 13 -13.92 0.02 -9.89
CA MET A 13 -12.88 -0.96 -10.22
C MET A 13 -13.18 -2.36 -9.68
N TYR A 14 -13.71 -2.50 -8.46
CA TYR A 14 -13.83 -3.78 -7.75
C TYR A 14 -14.99 -4.67 -8.23
N HIS A 15 -15.75 -4.25 -9.23
CA HIS A 15 -16.98 -4.93 -9.65
C HIS A 15 -17.09 -5.04 -11.17
N ASP A 16 -15.95 -5.15 -11.85
CA ASP A 16 -15.82 -5.26 -13.31
C ASP A 16 -15.05 -6.55 -13.65
N GLU A 17 -15.68 -7.45 -14.41
CA GLU A 17 -15.22 -8.80 -14.77
C GLU A 17 -13.73 -8.85 -15.16
N TRP A 18 -13.31 -8.03 -16.13
CA TRP A 18 -11.92 -8.00 -16.61
C TRP A 18 -10.91 -7.63 -15.52
N ARG A 19 -11.34 -6.92 -14.48
CA ARG A 19 -10.45 -6.38 -13.45
C ARG A 19 -10.37 -7.30 -12.23
N LEU A 20 -11.36 -8.15 -11.99
CA LEU A 20 -11.35 -9.09 -10.87
C LEU A 20 -10.12 -10.00 -10.85
N PHE A 21 -9.74 -10.55 -12.01
CA PHE A 21 -8.49 -11.30 -12.18
C PHE A 21 -7.25 -10.51 -11.71
N PHE A 22 -7.14 -9.24 -12.14
CA PHE A 22 -6.02 -8.39 -11.80
C PHE A 22 -5.89 -8.19 -10.28
N PHE A 23 -7.01 -8.04 -9.56
CA PHE A 23 -6.96 -7.85 -8.10
C PHE A 23 -6.70 -9.14 -7.32
N THR A 24 -7.11 -10.28 -7.83
CA THR A 24 -6.85 -11.55 -7.14
C THR A 24 -5.42 -12.04 -7.28
N GLU A 25 -4.76 -11.71 -8.40
CA GLU A 25 -3.50 -12.37 -8.77
C GLU A 25 -2.34 -11.41 -9.05
N VAL A 26 -2.61 -10.13 -9.35
CA VAL A 26 -1.57 -9.19 -9.79
C VAL A 26 -1.33 -8.10 -8.76
N ASP A 27 -2.38 -7.43 -8.30
CA ASP A 27 -2.29 -6.37 -7.29
C ASP A 27 -3.60 -6.31 -6.48
N PRO A 28 -3.64 -6.94 -5.28
CA PRO A 28 -4.81 -6.92 -4.41
C PRO A 28 -5.15 -5.53 -3.83
N PHE A 29 -4.38 -4.50 -4.17
CA PHE A 29 -4.53 -3.13 -3.67
C PHE A 29 -4.55 -3.01 -2.14
N ASP A 30 -3.92 -3.96 -1.46
CA ASP A 30 -3.54 -3.91 -0.04
C ASP A 30 -2.46 -2.85 0.24
N ASN A 31 -1.82 -2.35 -0.82
CA ASN A 31 -0.78 -1.32 -0.85
C ASN A 31 -1.29 0.13 -0.67
N GLY A 32 -2.35 0.32 0.13
CA GLY A 32 -3.09 1.59 0.26
C GLY A 32 -2.23 2.78 0.70
N VAL A 33 -1.10 2.57 1.39
CA VAL A 33 -0.16 3.65 1.77
C VAL A 33 1.27 3.11 1.76
N PRO A 34 2.26 3.78 1.12
CA PRO A 34 2.16 5.04 0.38
C PRO A 34 1.88 4.86 -1.12
N SER A 35 1.28 5.87 -1.76
CA SER A 35 1.00 5.82 -3.20
C SER A 35 2.27 5.91 -4.07
N LEU A 36 2.79 4.76 -4.51
CA LEU A 36 3.95 4.68 -5.40
C LEU A 36 3.63 5.08 -6.84
N HIS A 37 2.36 5.00 -7.26
CA HIS A 37 1.89 5.48 -8.56
C HIS A 37 2.24 6.96 -8.79
N VAL A 38 2.23 7.76 -7.72
CA VAL A 38 2.65 9.16 -7.74
C VAL A 38 4.09 9.32 -7.24
N GLY A 39 4.49 8.54 -6.23
CA GLY A 39 5.84 8.59 -5.66
C GLY A 39 6.96 8.31 -6.67
N ILE A 40 6.85 7.24 -7.47
CA ILE A 40 7.86 6.86 -8.46
C ILE A 40 8.11 7.97 -9.51
N PRO A 41 7.10 8.48 -10.24
CA PRO A 41 7.33 9.53 -11.23
C PRO A 41 7.83 10.82 -10.60
N ILE A 42 7.38 11.19 -9.40
CA ILE A 42 7.91 12.35 -8.67
C ILE A 42 9.38 12.14 -8.29
N GLY A 43 9.75 10.96 -7.80
CA GLY A 43 11.13 10.61 -7.48
C GLY A 43 12.04 10.74 -8.70
N LEU A 44 11.54 10.32 -9.87
CA LEU A 44 12.24 10.47 -11.15
C LEU A 44 12.43 11.94 -11.56
N LEU A 45 11.41 12.78 -11.38
CA LEU A 45 11.55 14.23 -11.62
C LEU A 45 12.58 14.86 -10.67
N ILE A 46 12.56 14.48 -9.39
CA ILE A 46 13.51 15.01 -8.39
C ILE A 46 14.94 14.63 -8.77
N ILE A 47 15.21 13.35 -9.06
CA ILE A 47 16.57 12.90 -9.38
C ILE A 47 17.10 13.52 -10.68
N ASN A 48 16.24 13.66 -11.71
CA ASN A 48 16.59 14.33 -12.96
C ASN A 48 16.98 15.78 -12.71
N ARG A 49 16.18 16.51 -11.94
CA ARG A 49 16.43 17.93 -11.63
C ARG A 49 17.66 18.13 -10.75
N LEU A 50 17.93 17.20 -9.82
CA LEU A 50 19.18 17.19 -9.05
C LEU A 50 20.39 16.98 -9.98
N HIS A 51 20.30 16.03 -10.91
CA HIS A 51 21.35 15.79 -11.88
C HIS A 51 21.61 17.00 -12.79
N VAL A 52 20.56 17.63 -13.32
CA VAL A 52 20.65 18.86 -14.13
C VAL A 52 21.31 19.99 -13.35
N ARG A 53 20.95 20.13 -12.05
CA ARG A 53 21.56 21.15 -11.18
C ARG A 53 23.06 20.90 -10.99
N ASP A 54 23.48 19.64 -10.84
CA ASP A 54 24.90 19.29 -10.71
C ASP A 54 25.71 19.55 -11.99
N LEU A 55 25.06 19.46 -13.16
CA LEU A 55 25.66 19.85 -14.44
C LEU A 55 25.80 21.38 -14.59
N GLY A 56 25.14 22.17 -13.74
CA GLY A 56 25.14 23.63 -13.81
C GLY A 56 24.39 24.21 -15.02
N ILE A 57 23.52 23.42 -15.64
CA ILE A 57 22.71 23.82 -16.80
C ILE A 57 21.25 24.03 -16.39
N SER A 58 20.48 24.74 -17.20
CA SER A 58 19.03 24.79 -17.04
C SER A 58 18.38 23.50 -17.55
N ILE A 59 17.18 23.16 -17.04
CA ILE A 59 16.39 22.03 -17.57
C ILE A 59 16.08 22.22 -19.07
N GLY A 60 16.05 23.47 -19.53
CA GLY A 60 15.86 23.85 -20.94
C GLY A 60 16.94 23.32 -21.87
N GLU A 61 18.16 23.18 -21.37
CA GLU A 61 19.36 22.77 -22.12
C GLU A 61 19.64 21.27 -21.98
N TRP A 62 18.92 20.58 -21.10
CA TRP A 62 19.15 19.16 -20.88
C TRP A 62 18.61 18.32 -22.04
N ARG A 63 19.43 17.41 -22.55
CA ARG A 63 19.09 16.50 -23.66
C ARG A 63 17.77 15.73 -23.45
N HIS A 64 17.39 15.48 -22.20
CA HIS A 64 16.20 14.69 -21.85
C HIS A 64 15.06 15.55 -21.28
N ARG A 65 15.04 16.86 -21.57
CA ARG A 65 13.98 17.77 -21.12
C ARG A 65 12.59 17.31 -21.52
N GLU A 66 12.42 16.83 -22.75
CA GLU A 66 11.13 16.33 -23.25
C GLU A 66 10.63 15.16 -22.40
N PHE A 67 11.54 14.32 -21.93
CA PHE A 67 11.22 13.22 -21.02
C PHE A 67 10.84 13.73 -19.62
N ASP A 68 11.57 14.68 -19.03
CA ASP A 68 11.17 15.31 -17.75
C ASP A 68 9.78 15.95 -17.86
N LEU A 69 9.51 16.67 -18.95
CA LEU A 69 8.23 17.33 -19.19
C LEU A 69 7.11 16.32 -19.39
N PHE A 70 7.36 15.24 -20.13
CA PHE A 70 6.41 14.14 -20.30
C PHE A 70 6.05 13.53 -18.95
N VAL A 71 7.04 13.20 -18.11
CA VAL A 71 6.79 12.65 -16.77
C VAL A 71 6.01 13.66 -15.91
N ALA A 72 6.40 14.94 -15.93
CA ALA A 72 5.72 16.00 -15.19
C ALA A 72 4.26 16.19 -15.61
N ALA A 73 3.95 16.06 -16.90
CA ALA A 73 2.59 16.12 -17.41
C ALA A 73 1.77 14.86 -17.07
N ASN A 74 2.41 13.70 -16.92
CA ASN A 74 1.72 12.46 -16.54
C ASN A 74 1.39 12.38 -15.05
N VAL A 75 2.16 13.02 -14.16
CA VAL A 75 1.86 13.04 -12.71
C VAL A 75 0.41 13.46 -12.41
N PRO A 76 -0.14 14.58 -12.92
CA PRO A 76 -1.53 14.94 -12.66
C PRO A 76 -2.54 13.97 -13.30
N ILE A 77 -2.19 13.33 -14.42
CA ILE A 77 -3.03 12.30 -15.04
C ILE A 77 -3.10 11.07 -14.14
N TYR A 78 -1.96 10.59 -13.64
CA TYR A 78 -1.94 9.47 -12.70
C TYR A 78 -2.66 9.79 -11.41
N LEU A 79 -2.47 10.99 -10.86
CA LEU A 79 -3.18 11.44 -9.66
C LEU A 79 -4.70 11.43 -9.86
N PHE A 80 -5.18 11.90 -11.03
CA PHE A 80 -6.59 11.83 -11.37
C PHE A 80 -7.06 10.37 -11.51
N SER A 81 -6.34 9.55 -12.27
CA SER A 81 -6.72 8.16 -12.54
C SER A 81 -6.81 7.31 -11.28
N ILE A 82 -5.82 7.38 -10.39
CA ILE A 82 -5.82 6.56 -9.16
C ILE A 82 -6.93 6.97 -8.20
N GLN A 83 -7.27 8.26 -8.12
CA GLN A 83 -8.36 8.74 -7.28
C GLN A 83 -9.73 8.41 -7.90
N TYR A 84 -9.86 8.55 -9.22
CA TYR A 84 -11.09 8.27 -9.96
C TYR A 84 -11.45 6.79 -9.93
N LEU A 85 -10.45 5.92 -10.01
CA LEU A 85 -10.64 4.46 -9.93
C LEU A 85 -10.85 3.98 -8.48
N GLY A 86 -10.69 4.84 -7.47
CA GLY A 86 -10.81 4.46 -6.06
C GLY A 86 -9.62 3.62 -5.55
N ILE A 87 -8.45 3.78 -6.16
CA ILE A 87 -7.23 3.03 -5.82
C ILE A 87 -6.50 3.67 -4.64
N HIS A 88 -6.34 5.00 -4.67
CA HIS A 88 -5.63 5.76 -3.63
C HIS A 88 -6.44 7.01 -3.25
N TRP A 89 -6.39 7.41 -1.99
CA TRP A 89 -6.82 8.72 -1.53
C TRP A 89 -5.70 9.74 -1.63
N ILE A 90 -6.10 11.01 -1.62
CA ILE A 90 -5.16 12.13 -1.56
C ILE A 90 -4.22 12.07 -0.34
N SER A 91 -4.67 11.48 0.77
CA SER A 91 -3.84 11.25 1.96
C SER A 91 -2.64 10.36 1.67
N ASP A 92 -2.80 9.39 0.78
CA ASP A 92 -1.84 8.32 0.50
C ASP A 92 -0.71 8.83 -0.41
N VAL A 93 -0.99 9.90 -1.15
CA VAL A 93 -0.04 10.63 -2.00
C VAL A 93 1.04 11.33 -1.17
N VAL A 94 0.68 11.88 -0.01
CA VAL A 94 1.62 12.64 0.85
C VAL A 94 2.82 11.77 1.30
N PRO A 95 2.63 10.60 1.93
CA PRO A 95 3.74 9.72 2.28
C PRO A 95 4.44 9.15 1.03
N GLY A 96 3.74 9.01 -0.11
CA GLY A 96 4.36 8.64 -1.40
C GLY A 96 5.37 9.68 -1.89
N VAL A 97 5.01 10.97 -1.85
CA VAL A 97 5.91 12.08 -2.18
C VAL A 97 7.09 12.14 -1.21
N PHE A 98 6.84 11.94 0.09
CA PHE A 98 7.91 11.92 1.09
C PHE A 98 8.91 10.79 0.82
N LEU A 99 8.44 9.58 0.55
CA LEU A 99 9.29 8.44 0.19
C LEU A 99 10.08 8.72 -1.10
N ALA A 100 9.44 9.32 -2.10
CA ALA A 100 10.08 9.72 -3.35
C ALA A 100 11.27 10.66 -3.13
N ILE A 101 11.11 11.66 -2.25
CA ILE A 101 12.18 12.59 -1.89
C ILE A 101 13.35 11.85 -1.24
N ILE A 102 13.08 10.97 -0.25
CA ILE A 102 14.12 10.20 0.44
C ILE A 102 14.88 9.32 -0.54
N CYS A 103 14.17 8.55 -1.38
CA CYS A 103 14.77 7.65 -2.37
C CYS A 103 15.60 8.41 -3.42
N ALA A 104 15.10 9.53 -3.94
CA ALA A 104 15.82 10.34 -4.92
C ALA A 104 17.10 10.95 -4.32
N LEU A 105 17.02 11.50 -3.11
CA LEU A 105 18.19 12.06 -2.41
C LEU A 105 19.21 10.99 -2.03
N PHE A 106 18.75 9.82 -1.57
CA PHE A 106 19.61 8.69 -1.28
C PHE A 106 20.38 8.26 -2.53
N SER A 107 19.66 7.98 -3.62
CA SER A 107 20.22 7.52 -4.89
C SER A 107 21.24 8.52 -5.44
N HIS A 108 20.88 9.81 -5.44
CA HIS A 108 21.73 10.89 -5.91
C HIS A 108 23.06 10.99 -5.11
N ARG A 109 23.02 10.77 -3.79
CA ARG A 109 24.21 10.90 -2.93
C ARG A 109 25.05 9.64 -2.84
N ILE A 110 24.43 8.46 -2.86
CA ILE A 110 25.15 7.18 -2.72
C ILE A 110 25.87 6.79 -4.02
N GLN A 111 25.28 7.12 -5.17
CA GLN A 111 25.83 6.80 -6.48
C GLN A 111 27.29 7.28 -6.68
N PRO A 112 27.67 8.53 -6.40
CA PRO A 112 29.07 8.97 -6.52
C PRO A 112 29.99 8.30 -5.51
N ILE A 113 29.51 8.04 -4.29
CA ILE A 113 30.29 7.33 -3.25
C ILE A 113 30.68 5.93 -3.75
N LEU A 114 29.69 5.17 -4.24
CA LEU A 114 29.90 3.82 -4.78
C LEU A 114 30.89 3.81 -5.95
N ARG A 115 30.78 4.78 -6.87
CA ARG A 115 31.73 4.90 -8.00
C ARG A 115 33.17 5.18 -7.55
N SER A 116 33.35 5.79 -6.38
CA SER A 116 34.67 6.13 -5.84
C SER A 116 35.35 4.98 -5.09
N ILE A 117 34.62 3.90 -4.76
CA ILE A 117 35.14 2.78 -3.96
C ILE A 117 36.35 2.08 -4.60
N PRO A 118 36.38 1.79 -5.92
CA PRO A 118 37.54 1.14 -6.53
C PRO A 118 38.85 1.93 -6.36
N GLU A 119 38.76 3.26 -6.31
CA GLU A 119 39.91 4.16 -6.19
C GLU A 119 40.25 4.49 -4.73
N ASN A 120 39.25 4.76 -3.90
CA ASN A 120 39.41 5.26 -2.54
C ASN A 120 39.25 4.19 -1.43
N GLY A 121 38.84 2.98 -1.81
CA GLY A 121 38.55 1.86 -0.92
C GLY A 121 37.27 2.02 -0.08
N TRP A 122 36.83 0.94 0.57
CA TRP A 122 35.57 0.89 1.33
C TRP A 122 35.47 1.89 2.49
N LYS A 123 36.60 2.42 2.98
CA LYS A 123 36.60 3.44 4.03
C LYS A 123 35.97 4.76 3.57
N SER A 124 35.99 5.06 2.26
CA SER A 124 35.34 6.26 1.72
C SER A 124 33.82 6.21 1.76
N ALA A 125 33.24 5.00 1.87
CA ALA A 125 31.80 4.79 1.95
C ALA A 125 31.24 4.90 3.38
N LEU A 126 32.11 4.97 4.39
CA LEU A 126 31.68 5.08 5.78
C LEU A 126 31.10 6.48 6.03
N PRO A 127 29.87 6.58 6.57
CA PRO A 127 29.31 7.86 6.95
C PRO A 127 30.11 8.49 8.09
N GLN A 128 30.08 9.82 8.16
CA GLN A 128 30.64 10.54 9.31
C GLN A 128 29.82 10.25 10.57
N LYS A 129 30.46 10.41 11.74
CA LYS A 129 29.88 10.06 13.04
C LYS A 129 28.49 10.67 13.29
N GLU A 130 28.29 11.94 12.93
CA GLU A 130 27.00 12.63 13.08
C GLU A 130 25.89 11.97 12.24
N VAL A 131 26.19 11.64 10.97
CA VAL A 131 25.24 10.97 10.06
C VAL A 131 24.99 9.53 10.51
N ALA A 132 26.03 8.82 10.95
CA ALA A 132 25.91 7.48 11.50
C ALA A 132 25.01 7.44 12.74
N ASN A 133 25.18 8.39 13.66
CA ASN A 133 24.34 8.51 14.86
C ASN A 133 22.88 8.76 14.50
N LEU A 134 22.60 9.62 13.51
CA LEU A 134 21.23 9.85 13.04
C LEU A 134 20.63 8.62 12.36
N SER A 135 21.40 7.90 11.53
CA SER A 135 20.97 6.62 10.96
C SER A 135 20.57 5.61 12.03
N ILE A 136 21.40 5.45 13.07
CA ILE A 136 21.10 4.53 14.18
C ILE A 136 19.85 5.00 14.95
N ALA A 137 19.74 6.30 15.24
CA ALA A 137 18.60 6.84 15.95
C ALA A 137 17.29 6.62 15.17
N PHE A 138 17.28 6.88 13.85
CA PHE A 138 16.12 6.62 13.01
C PHE A 138 15.79 5.12 12.95
N ALA A 139 16.78 4.25 12.82
CA ALA A 139 16.57 2.80 12.82
C ALA A 139 15.87 2.33 14.10
N VAL A 140 16.40 2.74 15.27
CA VAL A 140 15.84 2.33 16.56
C VAL A 140 14.45 2.93 16.79
N ILE A 141 14.31 4.25 16.60
CA ILE A 141 13.04 4.94 16.86
C ILE A 141 11.97 4.51 15.87
N GLY A 142 12.31 4.43 14.57
CA GLY A 142 11.39 4.04 13.52
C GLY A 142 10.88 2.62 13.69
N THR A 143 11.77 1.66 13.95
CA THR A 143 11.36 0.28 14.23
C THR A 143 10.55 0.17 15.52
N ALA A 144 10.87 0.94 16.56
CA ALA A 144 10.07 0.97 17.79
C ALA A 144 8.66 1.55 17.56
N ILE A 145 8.54 2.62 16.78
CA ILE A 145 7.22 3.19 16.40
C ILE A 145 6.43 2.18 15.57
N LEU A 146 7.06 1.52 14.59
CA LEU A 146 6.42 0.49 13.78
C LEU A 146 5.89 -0.65 14.66
N GLY A 147 6.73 -1.13 15.59
CA GLY A 147 6.38 -2.18 16.54
C GLY A 147 5.25 -1.83 17.50
N LEU A 148 5.26 -0.62 18.06
CA LEU A 148 4.37 -0.24 19.17
C LEU A 148 3.10 0.49 18.73
N VAL A 149 3.11 1.12 17.56
CA VAL A 149 2.04 2.03 17.13
C VAL A 149 1.36 1.54 15.85
N VAL A 150 2.11 0.92 14.94
CA VAL A 150 1.56 0.54 13.63
C VAL A 150 1.00 -0.88 13.67
N ILE A 151 1.72 -1.83 14.28
CA ILE A 151 1.23 -3.21 14.42
C ILE A 151 -0.03 -3.26 15.28
N ASP A 152 -0.06 -2.53 16.40
CA ASP A 152 -1.23 -2.43 17.29
C ASP A 152 -2.05 -1.14 17.05
N GLY A 153 -2.08 -0.67 15.80
CA GLY A 153 -2.65 0.62 15.44
C GLY A 153 -4.19 0.68 15.41
N PRO A 154 -4.77 1.88 15.26
CA PRO A 154 -6.22 2.05 15.12
C PRO A 154 -6.76 1.22 13.94
N GLY A 155 -7.71 0.32 14.21
CA GLY A 155 -8.29 -0.60 13.23
C GLY A 155 -7.99 -2.08 13.48
N THR A 156 -7.00 -2.39 14.32
CA THR A 156 -6.71 -3.78 14.74
C THR A 156 -7.61 -4.27 15.88
N GLU A 157 -8.34 -3.37 16.54
CA GLU A 157 -9.30 -3.70 17.59
C GLU A 157 -10.42 -4.60 17.05
N GLU A 158 -10.66 -5.74 17.71
CA GLU A 158 -11.64 -6.76 17.31
C GLU A 158 -13.07 -6.22 17.13
N GLY A 159 -13.45 -5.18 17.90
CA GLY A 159 -14.77 -4.58 17.84
C GLY A 159 -15.00 -3.60 16.69
N ASN A 160 -13.94 -3.22 15.97
CA ASN A 160 -14.07 -2.26 14.87
C ASN A 160 -14.31 -2.98 13.54
N PRO A 161 -15.27 -2.52 12.72
CA PRO A 161 -15.51 -3.08 11.41
C PRO A 161 -14.36 -2.79 10.46
N THR A 162 -14.01 -3.78 9.65
CA THR A 162 -13.09 -3.59 8.51
C THR A 162 -13.86 -3.24 7.23
N THR A 163 -15.14 -3.57 7.17
CA THR A 163 -16.03 -3.29 6.04
C THR A 163 -17.39 -2.78 6.52
N ARG A 164 -17.94 -1.82 5.77
CA ARG A 164 -19.27 -1.25 5.98
C ARG A 164 -20.04 -1.25 4.67
N MET A 165 -21.33 -1.59 4.74
CA MET A 165 -22.21 -1.76 3.59
C MET A 165 -23.54 -1.08 3.85
N GLY A 166 -24.04 -0.33 2.88
CA GLY A 166 -25.41 0.15 2.88
C GLY A 166 -26.41 -0.94 2.45
N PRO A 167 -27.71 -0.64 2.50
CA PRO A 167 -28.76 -1.54 2.03
C PRO A 167 -28.58 -1.93 0.56
N GLY A 168 -28.51 -3.23 0.29
CA GLY A 168 -28.31 -3.81 -1.05
C GLY A 168 -26.86 -3.79 -1.55
N ASP A 169 -25.91 -3.27 -0.77
CA ASP A 169 -24.50 -3.26 -1.17
C ASP A 169 -23.90 -4.67 -1.09
N VAL A 170 -22.96 -4.94 -2.01
CA VAL A 170 -22.18 -6.16 -2.07
C VAL A 170 -20.70 -5.75 -2.03
N ASN A 171 -20.02 -6.08 -0.95
CA ASN A 171 -18.58 -5.89 -0.84
C ASN A 171 -17.84 -7.21 -1.04
N LEU A 172 -16.57 -7.11 -1.42
CA LEU A 172 -15.67 -8.24 -1.52
C LEU A 172 -14.35 -7.91 -0.84
N ASP A 173 -13.76 -8.93 -0.22
CA ASP A 173 -12.36 -8.96 0.17
C ASP A 173 -11.66 -10.14 -0.51
N VAL A 174 -10.38 -9.97 -0.81
CA VAL A 174 -9.56 -10.92 -1.57
C VAL A 174 -8.82 -11.84 -0.61
N ILE A 175 -8.87 -13.14 -0.87
CA ILE A 175 -8.00 -14.13 -0.24
C ILE A 175 -6.79 -14.31 -1.15
N GLU A 176 -5.65 -13.79 -0.72
CA GLU A 176 -4.41 -13.77 -1.46
C GLU A 176 -3.69 -15.11 -1.40
N VAL A 177 -2.95 -15.43 -2.46
CA VAL A 177 -2.14 -16.65 -2.53
C VAL A 177 -0.77 -16.39 -1.87
N HIS A 178 -0.68 -16.62 -0.56
CA HIS A 178 0.58 -16.50 0.18
C HIS A 178 1.44 -17.78 0.16
N THR A 179 0.81 -18.95 0.13
CA THR A 179 1.46 -20.25 0.25
C THR A 179 0.64 -21.30 -0.49
N PHE A 180 1.32 -22.32 -1.03
CA PHE A 180 0.66 -23.39 -1.79
C PHE A 180 0.32 -24.63 -0.94
N TRP A 181 0.73 -24.65 0.33
CA TRP A 181 0.66 -25.85 1.16
C TRP A 181 -0.06 -25.63 2.50
N ASP A 182 -0.24 -24.39 2.94
CA ASP A 182 -1.01 -24.08 4.14
C ASP A 182 -2.30 -23.32 3.77
N PRO A 183 -3.43 -23.57 4.44
CA PRO A 183 -4.65 -22.83 4.19
C PRO A 183 -4.57 -21.41 4.74
N ALA A 184 -5.25 -20.47 4.07
CA ALA A 184 -5.64 -19.21 4.67
C ALA A 184 -6.82 -19.44 5.62
N ARG A 185 -6.74 -18.96 6.86
CA ARG A 185 -7.85 -19.02 7.81
C ARG A 185 -8.65 -17.72 7.72
N VAL A 186 -9.88 -17.83 7.26
CA VAL A 186 -10.81 -16.72 7.11
C VAL A 186 -11.75 -16.70 8.30
N SER A 187 -11.83 -15.56 8.99
CA SER A 187 -12.81 -15.26 10.02
C SER A 187 -13.63 -14.05 9.62
N VAL A 188 -14.95 -14.20 9.64
CA VAL A 188 -15.90 -13.12 9.39
C VAL A 188 -16.80 -12.98 10.59
N VAL A 189 -16.82 -11.80 11.21
CA VAL A 189 -17.65 -11.48 12.38
C VAL A 189 -18.58 -10.34 12.02
N ASN A 190 -19.87 -10.50 12.29
CA ASN A 190 -20.81 -9.38 12.23
C ASN A 190 -20.67 -8.56 13.52
N VAL A 191 -20.08 -7.38 13.41
CA VAL A 191 -19.86 -6.46 14.54
C VAL A 191 -20.96 -5.40 14.65
N GLY A 192 -21.90 -5.38 13.71
CA GLY A 192 -23.05 -4.48 13.67
C GLY A 192 -24.35 -5.12 14.19
N GLU A 193 -25.44 -4.38 14.03
CA GLU A 193 -26.79 -4.84 14.42
C GLU A 193 -27.53 -5.51 13.26
N GLU A 194 -27.26 -5.10 12.01
CA GLU A 194 -27.95 -5.59 10.83
C GLU A 194 -27.45 -6.97 10.40
N PRO A 195 -28.33 -7.87 9.93
CA PRO A 195 -27.93 -9.18 9.43
C PRO A 195 -27.15 -9.05 8.12
N LEU A 196 -26.14 -9.92 7.97
CA LEU A 196 -25.26 -9.99 6.81
C LEU A 196 -25.30 -11.36 6.18
N GLU A 197 -25.19 -11.42 4.86
CA GLU A 197 -24.94 -12.66 4.13
C GLU A 197 -23.48 -12.72 3.68
N VAL A 198 -22.85 -13.88 3.84
CA VAL A 198 -21.44 -14.11 3.57
C VAL A 198 -21.28 -15.33 2.68
N LEU A 199 -20.45 -15.20 1.64
CA LEU A 199 -20.12 -16.26 0.70
C LEU A 199 -18.61 -16.27 0.46
N ILE A 200 -17.98 -17.43 0.69
CA ILE A 200 -16.56 -17.65 0.38
C ILE A 200 -16.47 -18.55 -0.85
N ILE A 201 -15.97 -18.01 -1.96
CA ILE A 201 -16.10 -18.58 -3.30
C ILE A 201 -14.84 -18.39 -4.15
N HIS A 202 -14.62 -19.29 -5.10
CA HIS A 202 -13.53 -19.16 -6.08
C HIS A 202 -13.82 -18.03 -7.07
N ARG A 203 -12.80 -17.25 -7.48
CA ARG A 203 -12.96 -16.10 -8.37
C ARG A 203 -13.73 -16.42 -9.65
N ASP A 204 -13.37 -17.53 -10.30
CA ASP A 204 -13.96 -17.93 -11.59
C ASP A 204 -15.49 -18.07 -11.54
N GLU A 205 -16.07 -18.31 -10.35
CA GLU A 205 -17.53 -18.37 -10.16
C GLU A 205 -18.18 -17.00 -9.94
N VAL A 206 -17.42 -15.91 -9.97
CA VAL A 206 -17.86 -14.53 -9.73
C VAL A 206 -17.71 -13.66 -10.98
N GLU A 207 -16.73 -13.96 -11.84
CA GLU A 207 -16.39 -13.14 -13.01
C GLU A 207 -17.61 -12.84 -13.90
N GLU A 208 -18.38 -13.86 -14.28
CA GLU A 208 -19.58 -13.71 -15.13
C GLU A 208 -20.72 -12.90 -14.46
N HIS A 209 -20.64 -12.68 -13.15
CA HIS A 209 -21.65 -12.01 -12.32
C HIS A 209 -21.25 -10.59 -11.89
N ALA A 210 -20.07 -10.14 -12.30
CA ALA A 210 -19.52 -8.83 -11.95
C ALA A 210 -19.43 -7.94 -13.20
N ASN A 211 -20.49 -7.18 -13.49
CA ASN A 211 -20.55 -6.34 -14.68
C ASN A 211 -20.89 -4.89 -14.35
N GLY A 212 -20.26 -3.96 -15.06
CA GLY A 212 -20.63 -2.54 -15.01
C GLY A 212 -20.38 -1.88 -13.65
N GLY A 213 -19.52 -2.44 -12.82
CA GLY A 213 -19.25 -1.90 -11.49
C GLY A 213 -20.22 -2.41 -10.42
N VAL A 214 -20.94 -3.53 -10.65
CA VAL A 214 -21.82 -4.17 -9.67
C VAL A 214 -21.63 -5.70 -9.69
N ILE A 215 -21.61 -6.32 -8.51
CA ILE A 215 -21.74 -7.79 -8.38
C ILE A 215 -23.20 -8.10 -8.11
N GLU A 216 -23.82 -8.89 -8.99
CA GLU A 216 -25.23 -9.27 -8.85
C GLU A 216 -25.38 -10.42 -7.84
N TRP A 217 -25.56 -10.09 -6.55
CA TRP A 217 -25.66 -11.07 -5.45
C TRP A 217 -26.58 -12.27 -5.76
N GLY A 218 -27.79 -12.00 -6.22
CA GLY A 218 -28.79 -13.04 -6.51
C GLY A 218 -28.45 -13.98 -7.67
N SER A 219 -27.40 -13.68 -8.44
CA SER A 219 -26.92 -14.52 -9.54
C SER A 219 -25.79 -15.48 -9.14
N LEU A 220 -25.18 -15.28 -7.96
CA LEU A 220 -24.13 -16.13 -7.41
C LEU A 220 -24.70 -17.48 -6.94
N PRO A 221 -23.87 -18.54 -6.79
CA PRO A 221 -24.30 -19.84 -6.33
C PRO A 221 -24.53 -19.88 -4.80
N LEU A 222 -25.57 -19.17 -4.34
CA LEU A 222 -25.89 -18.95 -2.92
C LEU A 222 -26.38 -20.22 -2.21
N SER A 223 -27.10 -21.10 -2.92
CA SER A 223 -27.82 -22.22 -2.31
C SER A 223 -26.88 -23.23 -1.64
N GLY A 224 -26.88 -23.25 -0.31
CA GLY A 224 -26.04 -24.15 0.50
C GLY A 224 -24.60 -23.66 0.72
N ASN A 225 -24.22 -22.53 0.12
CA ASN A 225 -22.87 -21.96 0.22
C ASN A 225 -22.83 -20.62 0.97
N ALA A 226 -23.90 -19.84 0.91
CA ALA A 226 -24.03 -18.58 1.64
C ALA A 226 -24.47 -18.83 3.09
N VAL A 227 -23.92 -18.05 4.02
CA VAL A 227 -24.22 -18.09 5.45
C VAL A 227 -24.76 -16.73 5.88
N THR A 228 -25.88 -16.73 6.61
CA THR A 228 -26.41 -15.51 7.23
C THR A 228 -25.85 -15.37 8.63
N LEU A 229 -25.25 -14.22 8.93
CA LEU A 229 -24.70 -13.85 10.23
C LEU A 229 -25.60 -12.78 10.88
N GLY A 230 -26.20 -13.10 12.02
CA GLY A 230 -26.83 -12.12 12.89
C GLY A 230 -25.80 -11.31 13.69
N ALA A 231 -26.27 -10.35 14.48
CA ALA A 231 -25.40 -9.52 15.31
C ALA A 231 -24.55 -10.37 16.28
N GLY A 232 -23.21 -10.25 16.18
CA GLY A 232 -22.25 -11.01 16.97
C GLY A 232 -21.98 -12.44 16.48
N ASP A 233 -22.68 -12.92 15.44
CA ASP A 233 -22.40 -14.22 14.84
C ASP A 233 -21.09 -14.16 14.03
N SER A 234 -20.44 -15.32 13.90
CA SER A 234 -19.20 -15.46 13.14
C SER A 234 -19.18 -16.69 12.23
N LEU A 235 -18.35 -16.60 11.19
CA LEU A 235 -18.02 -17.67 10.26
C LEU A 235 -16.50 -17.86 10.25
N GLU A 236 -16.06 -19.09 10.47
CA GLU A 236 -14.66 -19.50 10.28
C GLU A 236 -14.56 -20.54 9.17
N LYS A 237 -13.61 -20.34 8.24
CA LYS A 237 -13.36 -21.27 7.13
C LYS A 237 -11.89 -21.28 6.76
N GLU A 238 -11.37 -22.46 6.45
CA GLU A 238 -10.04 -22.62 5.87
C GLU A 238 -10.15 -22.73 4.34
N VAL A 239 -9.29 -21.99 3.64
CA VAL A 239 -9.26 -21.94 2.16
C VAL A 239 -7.86 -22.31 1.68
N MET A 240 -7.78 -23.34 0.84
CA MET A 240 -6.52 -23.77 0.22
C MET A 240 -6.30 -23.07 -1.11
N THR A 241 -5.08 -22.59 -1.35
CA THR A 241 -4.66 -21.95 -2.60
C THR A 241 -3.45 -22.68 -3.23
N PRO A 242 -3.63 -23.90 -3.76
CA PRO A 242 -2.51 -24.76 -4.20
C PRO A 242 -1.75 -24.28 -5.46
N SER A 243 -2.24 -23.23 -6.13
CA SER A 243 -1.66 -22.60 -7.32
C SER A 243 -1.71 -21.08 -7.21
N ILE A 244 -0.83 -20.39 -7.94
CA ILE A 244 -0.86 -18.92 -8.11
C ILE A 244 -2.17 -18.41 -8.75
N PHE A 245 -2.95 -19.31 -9.36
CA PHE A 245 -4.22 -18.99 -10.01
C PHE A 245 -5.46 -19.26 -9.14
N ASP A 246 -5.29 -19.77 -7.91
CA ASP A 246 -6.39 -20.19 -7.05
C ASP A 246 -6.89 -19.04 -6.16
N GLY A 247 -7.26 -17.92 -6.80
CA GLY A 247 -7.80 -16.75 -6.12
C GLY A 247 -9.21 -17.00 -5.59
N HIS A 248 -9.45 -16.61 -4.33
CA HIS A 248 -10.77 -16.72 -3.71
C HIS A 248 -11.23 -15.35 -3.18
N PHE A 249 -12.54 -15.20 -3.01
CA PHE A 249 -13.15 -14.02 -2.43
C PHE A 249 -13.95 -14.36 -1.19
N VAL A 250 -13.97 -13.41 -0.26
CA VAL A 250 -15.01 -13.28 0.77
C VAL A 250 -15.98 -12.22 0.26
N ILE A 251 -17.16 -12.63 -0.20
CA ILE A 251 -18.21 -11.72 -0.63
C ILE A 251 -19.18 -11.54 0.54
N LEU A 252 -19.43 -10.29 0.90
CA LEU A 252 -20.37 -9.90 1.95
C LEU A 252 -21.47 -9.05 1.35
N SER A 253 -22.69 -9.22 1.85
CA SER A 253 -23.79 -8.36 1.45
C SER A 253 -24.76 -8.08 2.59
N HIS A 254 -25.28 -6.85 2.62
CA HIS A 254 -26.40 -6.48 3.46
C HIS A 254 -27.66 -6.40 2.60
N GLN A 255 -28.48 -7.47 2.63
CA GLN A 255 -29.72 -7.56 1.85
C GLN A 255 -30.94 -6.92 2.55
N GLY A 256 -30.72 -6.20 3.66
CA GLY A 256 -31.77 -5.45 4.35
C GLY A 256 -32.22 -4.21 3.56
N GLU A 257 -33.36 -3.65 3.94
CA GLU A 257 -33.91 -2.42 3.31
C GLU A 257 -33.40 -1.13 3.99
N ASP A 258 -32.92 -1.22 5.23
CA ASP A 258 -32.49 -0.10 6.07
C ASP A 258 -31.28 -0.52 6.93
N GLY A 259 -30.53 0.46 7.45
CA GLY A 259 -29.42 0.24 8.36
C GLY A 259 -28.05 0.22 7.68
N VAL A 260 -27.01 -0.10 8.46
CA VAL A 260 -25.64 -0.24 7.98
C VAL A 260 -25.12 -1.61 8.41
N GLY A 261 -24.76 -2.42 7.44
CA GLY A 261 -24.07 -3.68 7.66
C GLY A 261 -22.62 -3.44 8.05
N GLU A 262 -22.17 -4.00 9.17
CA GLU A 262 -20.81 -3.83 9.67
C GLU A 262 -20.17 -5.21 9.93
N ALA A 263 -19.12 -5.53 9.18
CA ALA A 263 -18.39 -6.78 9.36
C ALA A 263 -16.90 -6.52 9.62
N ARG A 264 -16.33 -7.45 10.38
CA ARG A 264 -14.89 -7.61 10.50
C ARG A 264 -14.48 -8.88 9.77
N VAL A 265 -13.71 -8.70 8.71
CA VAL A 265 -13.09 -9.77 7.94
C VAL A 265 -11.62 -9.84 8.34
N THR A 266 -11.15 -11.01 8.75
CA THR A 266 -9.75 -11.28 9.09
C THR A 266 -9.31 -12.50 8.31
N ILE A 267 -8.20 -12.37 7.59
CA ILE A 267 -7.60 -13.46 6.81
C ILE A 267 -6.19 -13.68 7.36
N GLU A 268 -6.01 -14.78 8.07
CA GLU A 268 -4.72 -15.17 8.64
C GLU A 268 -3.98 -16.06 7.65
N TYR A 269 -2.80 -15.61 7.24
CA TYR A 269 -1.84 -16.38 6.45
C TYR A 269 -0.71 -16.90 7.37
N VAL A 270 0.08 -17.84 6.87
CA VAL A 270 1.08 -18.59 7.68
C VAL A 270 2.05 -17.71 8.45
N ASP A 271 2.18 -18.09 9.73
CA ASP A 271 3.17 -17.82 10.77
C ASP A 271 3.49 -16.35 11.11
N ASP A 272 3.15 -15.98 12.35
CA ASP A 272 3.45 -14.70 12.99
C ASP A 272 4.97 -14.40 13.08
N GLU A 273 5.83 -15.40 12.88
CA GLU A 273 7.29 -15.24 12.83
C GLU A 273 7.76 -14.23 11.76
N LEU A 274 6.98 -14.03 10.68
CA LEU A 274 7.30 -13.09 9.62
C LEU A 274 7.37 -11.64 10.11
N ILE A 275 6.65 -11.29 11.18
CA ILE A 275 6.61 -9.92 11.74
C ILE A 275 8.00 -9.47 12.21
N PHE A 276 8.78 -10.35 12.86
CA PHE A 276 10.12 -10.00 13.33
C PHE A 276 11.08 -9.76 12.16
N SER A 277 10.94 -10.54 11.09
CA SER A 277 11.73 -10.36 9.87
C SER A 277 11.40 -9.02 9.18
N ALA A 278 10.11 -8.64 9.16
CA ALA A 278 9.66 -7.36 8.65
C ALA A 278 10.17 -6.18 9.49
N LEU A 279 10.14 -6.27 10.82
CA LEU A 279 10.70 -5.26 11.73
C LEU A 279 12.21 -5.09 11.52
N ALA A 280 12.95 -6.20 11.35
CA ALA A 280 14.39 -6.17 11.11
C ALA A 280 14.73 -5.48 9.78
N MET A 281 13.99 -5.81 8.70
CA MET A 281 14.19 -5.17 7.40
C MET A 281 13.81 -3.70 7.41
N SER A 282 12.77 -3.32 8.16
CA SER A 282 12.35 -1.93 8.33
C SER A 282 13.43 -1.06 8.99
N ALA A 283 14.23 -1.63 9.91
CA ALA A 283 15.35 -0.91 10.53
C ALA A 283 16.37 -0.41 9.50
N VAL A 284 16.62 -1.18 8.43
CA VAL A 284 17.51 -0.77 7.33
C VAL A 284 16.94 0.43 6.58
N SER A 285 15.65 0.39 6.26
CA SER A 285 14.94 1.50 5.60
C SER A 285 14.97 2.78 6.43
N PHE A 286 14.73 2.69 7.73
CA PHE A 286 14.84 3.83 8.63
C PHE A 286 16.29 4.33 8.78
N ALA A 287 17.29 3.44 8.80
CA ALA A 287 18.70 3.85 8.79
C ALA A 287 19.08 4.67 7.56
N ILE A 288 18.57 4.27 6.38
CA ILE A 288 18.71 5.02 5.13
C ILE A 288 18.07 6.40 5.25
N MET A 289 16.86 6.48 5.82
CA MET A 289 16.18 7.76 6.05
C MET A 289 17.02 8.68 6.95
N GLY A 290 17.53 8.17 8.07
CA GLY A 290 18.43 8.92 8.95
C GLY A 290 19.72 9.37 8.26
N TRP A 291 20.25 8.54 7.34
CA TRP A 291 21.43 8.89 6.54
C TRP A 291 21.13 10.07 5.60
N VAL A 292 19.99 10.05 4.92
CA VAL A 292 19.54 11.13 4.03
C VAL A 292 19.29 12.41 4.82
N VAL A 293 18.58 12.34 5.95
CA VAL A 293 18.30 13.51 6.80
C VAL A 293 19.61 14.10 7.33
N GLY A 294 20.50 13.28 7.87
CA GLY A 294 21.80 13.72 8.38
C GLY A 294 22.67 14.38 7.31
N GLY A 295 22.73 13.81 6.11
CA GLY A 295 23.43 14.42 4.98
C GLY A 295 22.84 15.77 4.55
N SER A 296 21.51 15.92 4.61
CA SER A 296 20.83 17.17 4.24
C SER A 296 21.10 18.29 5.24
N LEU A 297 21.01 18.00 6.55
CA LEU A 297 21.27 18.98 7.60
C LEU A 297 22.71 19.53 7.52
N ARG A 298 23.67 18.66 7.22
CA ARG A 298 25.06 19.09 6.99
C ARG A 298 25.23 19.99 5.77
N PHE A 299 24.59 19.65 4.66
CA PHE A 299 24.65 20.46 3.45
C PHE A 299 24.13 21.87 3.70
N ILE A 300 23.01 21.99 4.43
CA ILE A 300 22.42 23.29 4.81
C ILE A 300 23.35 24.06 5.75
N GLY A 301 23.89 23.41 6.79
CA GLY A 301 24.82 24.05 7.74
C GLY A 301 26.11 24.57 7.08
N SER A 302 26.64 23.83 6.10
CA SER A 302 27.82 24.24 5.31
C SER A 302 27.55 25.47 4.44
N ASN A 303 26.39 25.53 3.78
CA ASN A 303 26.02 26.69 2.95
C ASN A 303 25.73 27.94 3.79
N SER A 304 25.14 27.80 4.98
CA SER A 304 24.89 28.91 5.89
C SER A 304 26.20 29.54 6.41
N GLN A 305 27.25 28.74 6.65
CA GLN A 305 28.56 29.29 7.02
C GLN A 305 29.26 30.01 5.88
N ARG A 306 29.02 29.63 4.62
CA ARG A 306 29.59 30.32 3.44
C ARG A 306 28.91 31.65 3.11
N SER A 307 27.68 31.90 3.56
CA SER A 307 26.98 33.19 3.34
C SER A 307 27.32 34.26 4.37
N HIS A 308 28.09 33.93 5.41
CA HIS A 308 28.53 34.85 6.48
C HIS A 308 30.02 35.19 6.42
N LEU A 309 30.72 34.78 5.35
CA LEU A 309 32.08 35.15 4.99
C LEU A 309 32.05 35.93 3.68
#